data_AF-A0A7Y2KL10-F1
#
_entry.id   AF-A0A7Y2KL10-F1
#
_cell.length_a   1.000
_cell.length_b   1.000
_cell.length_c   1.000
_cell.angle_alpha   90.00
_cell.angle_beta   90.00
_cell.angle_gamma   90.00
#
_symmetry.space_group_name_H-M   'P 1'
#
loop_
_entity.id
_entity.type
_entity.pdbx_description
1 polymer ?
#
loop_
_entity_poly.entity_id
_entity_poly.type
_entity_poly.pdbx_seq_one_letter_code
_entity_poly.pdbx_strand_id
1 'polypeptide(L)' 'MALDIYIIRIYRRDESEPGMVLGIVEDIGTNVKQRFSSFEELKKVLYPTEGRFPRNTKNDPAEKEET' A
#
# COMPACT_ATOMS: atom_id res chain seq x y z
N MET A 1 -12.24 16.24 -13.33
CA MET A 1 -11.13 15.58 -12.64
C MET A 1 -11.73 14.44 -11.86
N ALA A 2 -11.30 13.20 -12.08
CA ALA A 2 -11.72 12.08 -11.24
C ALA A 2 -11.09 12.30 -9.85
N LEU A 3 -11.88 12.15 -8.80
CA LEU A 3 -11.37 12.23 -7.44
C LEU A 3 -10.83 10.84 -7.08
N ASP A 4 -9.51 10.72 -6.94
CA ASP A 4 -8.91 9.48 -6.47
C ASP A 4 -9.05 9.41 -4.95
N ILE A 5 -9.78 8.41 -4.46
CA ILE A 5 -10.04 8.20 -3.03
C ILE A 5 -9.24 6.98 -2.57
N TYR A 6 -8.42 7.18 -1.54
CA TYR A 6 -7.60 6.11 -0.96
C TYR A 6 -7.93 5.91 0.52
N ILE A 7 -7.96 4.66 0.95
CA ILE A 7 -7.87 4.29 2.37
C ILE A 7 -6.42 3.89 2.66
N ILE A 8 -5.79 4.58 3.61
CA ILE A 8 -4.40 4.29 4.01
C ILE A 8 -4.41 3.78 5.45
N ARG A 9 -3.92 2.55 5.64
CA ARG A 9 -3.71 1.94 6.97
C ARG A 9 -2.22 2.01 7.29
N ILE A 10 -1.86 2.71 8.36
CA ILE A 10 -0.48 2.85 8.84
C ILE A 10 -0.32 2.08 10.15
N TYR A 11 0.68 1.21 10.20
CA TYR A 11 1.09 0.45 11.37
C TYR A 11 2.53 0.88 11.72
N ARG A 12 2.73 1.36 12.95
CA ARG A 12 4.07 1.65 13.47
C ARG A 12 4.43 0.57 14.47
N ARG A 13 5.62 0.00 14.33
CA ARG A 13 6.11 -1.03 15.25
C ARG A 13 6.98 -0.46 16.36
N ASP A 14 7.65 0.65 16.09
CA ASP A 14 8.64 1.24 16.99
C ASP A 14 8.50 2.77 17.02
N GLU A 15 8.40 3.32 18.23
CA GLU A 15 8.35 4.76 18.46
C GLU A 15 9.74 5.42 18.31
N SER A 16 10.80 4.65 18.51
CA SER A 16 12.19 5.10 18.41
C SER A 16 12.67 5.24 16.96
N GLU A 17 11.99 4.59 16.01
CA GLU A 17 12.26 4.75 14.57
C GLU A 17 11.01 5.21 13.79
N PRO A 18 10.67 6.51 13.84
CA PRO A 18 9.48 7.08 13.21
C PRO A 18 9.34 6.82 11.71
N GLY A 19 10.46 6.61 11.02
CA GLY A 19 10.50 6.36 9.57
C GLY A 19 10.16 4.92 9.18
N MET A 20 10.25 3.96 10.11
CA MET A 20 9.90 2.56 9.87
C MET A 20 8.39 2.40 10.01
N VAL A 21 7.67 2.48 8.89
CA VAL A 21 6.21 2.34 8.83
C VAL A 21 5.84 1.18 7.95
N LEU A 22 4.90 0.35 8.37
CA LEU A 22 4.29 -0.66 7.51
C LEU A 22 2.86 -0.23 7.24
N GLY A 23 2.36 -0.47 6.04
CA GLY A 23 0.99 -0.09 5.75
C GLY A 23 0.44 -0.65 4.47
N ILE A 24 -0.83 -0.34 4.25
CA ILE A 24 -1.59 -0.73 3.08
C ILE A 24 -2.31 0.51 2.55
N VAL A 25 -2.17 0.77 1.25
CA VAL A 25 -3.01 1.70 0.49
C VAL A 25 -4.05 0.88 -0.25
N GLU A 26 -5.30 1.29 -0.15
CA GLU A 26 -6.43 0.74 -0.89
C GLU A 26 -7.02 1.85 -1.75
N ASP A 27 -6.97 1.69 -3.06
CA ASP A 27 -7.67 2.54 -4.01
C ASP A 27 -9.15 2.14 -4.06
N ILE A 28 -10.04 3.07 -3.72
CA ILE A 28 -11.48 2.81 -3.66
C ILE A 28 -12.10 2.68 -5.05
N GLY A 29 -11.54 3.37 -6.05
CA GLY A 29 -12.03 3.30 -7.42
C GLY A 29 -11.73 1.95 -8.07
N THR A 30 -10.57 1.36 -7.77
CA THR A 30 -10.10 0.11 -8.39
C THR A 30 -10.13 -1.11 -7.47
N ASN A 31 -10.39 -0.92 -6.16
CA ASN A 31 -10.22 -1.93 -5.10
C ASN A 31 -8.81 -2.55 -5.04
N VAL A 32 -7.80 -1.89 -5.63
CA VAL A 32 -6.42 -2.37 -5.61
C VAL A 32 -5.78 -2.04 -4.27
N LYS A 33 -5.16 -3.06 -3.65
CA LYS A 33 -4.40 -2.94 -2.41
C LYS A 33 -2.91 -3.04 -2.67
N GLN A 34 -2.13 -2.12 -2.11
CA GLN A 34 -0.68 -2.10 -2.20
C GLN A 34 -0.06 -1.92 -0.82
N ARG A 35 0.95 -2.74 -0.50
CA ARG A 35 1.72 -2.62 0.75
C ARG A 35 2.83 -1.60 0.59
N PHE A 36 3.17 -0.89 1.66
CA PHE A 36 4.34 -0.03 1.74
C PHE A 36 5.07 -0.24 3.07
N SER A 37 6.37 0.00 3.07
CA SER A 37 7.29 -0.16 4.20
C SER A 37 8.05 1.11 4.56
N SER A 38 7.79 2.21 3.85
CA SER A 38 8.30 3.54 4.16
C SER A 38 7.37 4.63 3.62
N PHE A 39 7.54 5.87 4.12
CA PHE A 39 6.82 7.02 3.57
C PHE A 39 7.22 7.34 2.12
N GLU A 40 8.44 6.99 1.72
CA GLU A 40 8.90 7.16 0.33
C GLU A 40 8.19 6.20 -0.62
N GLU A 41 7.98 4.94 -0.19
CA GLU A 41 7.16 3.97 -0.94
C GLU A 41 5.71 4.44 -1.03
N LEU A 42 5.12 4.91 0.08
CA LEU A 42 3.77 5.47 0.08
C LEU A 42 3.64 6.63 -0.92
N LYS A 43 4.62 7.55 -0.95
CA LYS A 43 4.62 8.67 -1.89
C LYS A 43 4.65 8.21 -3.34
N LYS A 44 5.39 7.15 -3.68
CA LYS A 44 5.42 6.57 -5.03
C LYS A 44 4.08 5.95 -5.43
N VAL A 45 3.35 5.37 -4.48
CA VAL A 45 2.01 4.81 -4.72
C VAL A 45 0.99 5.92 -5.00
N LEU A 46 1.03 7.01 -4.23
CA LEU A 46 0.07 8.12 -4.33
C LEU A 46 0.38 9.08 -5.49
N TYR A 47 1.66 9.24 -5.83
CA TYR A 47 2.13 10.11 -6.90
C TYR A 47 3.06 9.33 -7.83
N PRO A 48 2.52 8.41 -8.65
CA PRO A 48 3.32 7.72 -9.63
C PRO A 48 3.86 8.78 -10.60
N THR A 49 5.16 9.04 -10.52
CA THR A 49 5.86 9.84 -11.53
C THR A 49 5.74 9.06 -12.83
N GLU A 50 5.05 9.65 -13.79
CA GLU A 50 4.58 9.10 -15.06
C GLU A 50 5.10 7.68 -15.43
N GLY A 51 4.19 6.71 -15.37
CA GLY A 51 4.22 5.60 -16.33
C GLY A 51 4.30 4.17 -15.79
N ARG A 52 4.48 3.90 -14.49
CA ARG A 52 4.48 2.50 -14.00
C ARG A 52 3.89 2.37 -12.60
N PHE A 53 2.65 1.87 -12.52
CA PHE A 53 2.22 1.14 -11.33
C PHE A 53 3.15 -0.08 -11.20
N PRO A 54 3.93 -0.21 -10.12
CA PRO A 54 4.64 -1.46 -9.88
C PRO A 54 3.59 -2.53 -9.62
N ARG A 55 3.36 -3.38 -10.62
CA ARG A 55 2.67 -4.67 -10.45
C ARG A 55 3.57 -5.49 -9.52
N ASN A 56 3.39 -5.35 -8.22
CA ASN A 56 4.17 -6.13 -7.26
C ASN A 56 3.60 -7.54 -7.23
N THR A 57 4.11 -8.36 -8.14
CA THR A 57 3.99 -9.81 -8.10
C THR A 57 4.88 -10.30 -6.96
N LYS A 58 4.31 -10.52 -5.76
CA LYS A 58 4.64 -11.65 -4.87
C LYS A 58 3.91 -11.56 -3.53
N ASN A 59 3.31 -12.70 -3.20
CA ASN A 59 2.83 -13.17 -1.89
C ASN A 59 1.43 -12.68 -1.49
N ASP A 60 0.42 -13.25 -2.15
CA ASP A 60 -0.75 -13.78 -1.44
C ASP A 60 -0.36 -15.14 -0.85
N PRO A 61 -0.25 -15.31 0.47
CA PRO A 61 -0.45 -16.62 1.07
C PRO A 61 -1.96 -16.88 1.05
N ALA A 62 -2.33 -17.73 0.08
CA ALA A 62 -3.42 -18.69 0.08
C ALA A 62 -4.57 -18.44 1.07
N GLU A 63 -5.77 -18.27 0.51
CA GLU A 63 -6.98 -18.92 1.01
C GLU A 63 -6.59 -20.28 1.59
N LYS A 64 -6.62 -20.40 2.92
CA LYS A 64 -6.87 -21.69 3.53
C LYS A 64 -8.37 -21.74 3.80
N GLU A 65 -9.05 -22.51 2.95
CA GLU A 65 -10.23 -23.25 3.37
C GLU A 65 -9.93 -23.88 4.75
N GLU A 66 -10.74 -23.53 5.74
CA GLU A 66 -10.88 -24.33 6.96
C GLU A 66 -12.35 -24.76 7.06
N THR A 67 -12.52 -26.04 6.71
CA THR A 67 -13.45 -27.09 7.17
C THR A 67 -14.96 -26.87 7.10
#